data_AF-A0A9X0D5X4-F1
#
_entry.id   AF-A0A9X0D5X4-F1
#
_cell.length_a   1.000
_cell.length_b   1.000
_cell.length_c   1.000
_cell.angle_alpha   90.00
_cell.angle_beta   90.00
_cell.angle_gamma   90.00
#
_symmetry.space_group_name_H-M   'P 1'
#
loop_
_entity.id
_entity.type
_entity.pdbx_description
1 polymer ?
#
loop_
_entity_poly.entity_id
_entity_poly.type
_entity_poly.pdbx_seq_one_letter_code
_entity_poly.pdbx_strand_id
1 'polypeptide(L)'
;MWVIMAFLSVAFYAIAAVLLLSEHTQARPTQIPTRPAEGCFHDGKFYHNEEIFDREDCSEKICMNGQIVIADFECAFRTPSEPPTYTAPPTSI
;
A
#
# COMPACT_ATOMS: atom_id res chain seq x y z
N MET A 1 3.18 -59.66 4.25
CA MET A 1 3.97 -58.54 3.69
C MET A 1 3.08 -57.38 3.21
N TRP A 2 2.07 -57.64 2.37
CA TRP A 2 1.22 -56.59 1.78
C TRP A 2 0.40 -55.78 2.80
N VAL A 3 -0.08 -56.44 3.85
CA VAL A 3 -0.80 -55.81 4.96
C VAL A 3 0.05 -54.75 5.68
N ILE A 4 1.35 -55.02 5.87
CA ILE A 4 2.28 -54.10 6.55
C ILE A 4 2.51 -52.85 5.68
N MET A 5 2.63 -53.01 4.36
CA MET A 5 2.79 -51.89 3.43
C MET A 5 1.55 -50.99 3.37
N ALA A 6 0.35 -51.57 3.47
CA ALA A 6 -0.89 -50.82 3.54
C ALA A 6 -0.96 -49.95 4.81
N PHE A 7 -0.54 -50.50 5.96
CA PHE A 7 -0.50 -49.74 7.23
C PHE A 7 0.51 -48.58 7.18
N LEU A 8 1.70 -48.81 6.63
CA LEU A 8 2.71 -47.76 6.48
C LEU A 8 2.24 -46.63 5.55
N SER A 9 1.55 -46.98 4.47
CA SER A 9 0.99 -45.99 3.54
C SER A 9 -0.08 -45.12 4.20
N VAL A 10 -1.03 -45.73 4.92
CA VAL A 10 -2.09 -44.99 5.62
C VAL A 10 -1.51 -44.07 6.69
N ALA A 11 -0.52 -44.55 7.47
CA ALA A 11 0.15 -43.73 8.47
C ALA A 11 0.87 -42.53 7.84
N PHE A 12 1.54 -42.73 6.70
CA PHE A 12 2.26 -41.66 6.00
C PHE A 12 1.31 -40.58 5.48
N TYR A 13 0.17 -40.97 4.88
CA TYR A 13 -0.83 -40.02 4.41
C TYR A 13 -1.50 -39.25 5.56
N ALA A 14 -1.74 -39.89 6.70
CA ALA A 14 -2.27 -39.22 7.88
C ALA A 14 -1.31 -38.15 8.41
N ILE A 15 -0.01 -38.47 8.50
CA ILE A 15 1.02 -37.51 8.94
C ILE A 15 1.15 -36.35 7.95
N ALA A 16 1.19 -36.63 6.65
CA ALA A 16 1.25 -35.59 5.61
C ALA A 16 0.04 -34.65 5.66
N ALA A 17 -1.17 -35.20 5.88
CA ALA A 17 -2.37 -34.38 6.03
C ALA A 17 -2.29 -33.48 7.28
N VAL A 18 -1.83 -33.99 8.42
CA VAL A 18 -1.65 -33.18 9.65
C VAL A 18 -0.60 -32.08 9.45
N LEU A 19 0.51 -32.37 8.78
CA LEU A 19 1.54 -31.37 8.48
C LEU A 19 1.03 -30.28 7.52
N LEU A 20 0.27 -30.65 6.49
CA LEU A 20 -0.35 -29.68 5.57
C LEU A 20 -1.43 -28.82 6.25
N LEU A 21 -2.19 -29.38 7.19
CA LEU A 21 -3.10 -28.57 8.02
C LEU A 21 -2.33 -27.60 8.93
N SER A 22 -1.16 -27.99 9.44
CA SER A 22 -0.34 -27.16 10.34
C SER A 22 0.15 -25.87 9.67
N GLU A 23 0.43 -25.87 8.36
CA GLU A 23 0.86 -24.69 7.61
C GLU A 23 -0.25 -23.62 7.53
N HIS A 24 -1.51 -24.03 7.49
CA HIS A 24 -2.66 -23.12 7.50
C HIS A 24 -3.04 -22.64 8.91
N THR A 25 -2.59 -23.31 9.97
CA THR A 25 -2.81 -22.91 11.37
C THR A 25 -1.53 -22.42 12.05
N GLN A 26 -0.69 -21.66 11.35
CA GLN A 26 0.23 -20.78 12.07
C GLN A 26 -0.61 -19.73 12.79
N ALA A 27 -0.74 -19.90 14.12
CA ALA A 27 -1.34 -18.93 15.02
C ALA A 27 -0.68 -17.57 14.80
N ARG A 28 -1.31 -16.73 13.99
CA ARG A 28 -1.04 -15.29 13.98
C ARG A 28 -1.38 -14.82 15.40
N PRO A 29 -0.45 -14.19 16.14
CA PRO A 29 -0.79 -13.59 17.42
C PRO A 29 -2.00 -12.70 17.19
N THR A 30 -3.11 -13.06 17.81
CA THR A 30 -4.31 -12.24 17.82
C THR A 30 -4.03 -11.10 18.79
N GLN A 31 -3.21 -10.14 18.34
CA GLN A 31 -3.46 -8.77 18.73
C GLN A 31 -4.65 -8.34 17.90
N ILE A 32 -5.86 -8.48 18.46
CA ILE A 32 -6.97 -7.64 18.05
C ILE A 32 -6.65 -6.28 18.67
N PRO A 33 -6.15 -5.28 17.91
CA PRO A 33 -6.39 -3.93 18.34
C PRO A 33 -7.91 -3.77 18.39
N THR A 34 -8.44 -3.48 19.58
CA THR A 34 -9.87 -3.29 19.89
C THR A 34 -10.50 -2.08 19.17
N ARG A 35 -9.84 -1.57 18.13
CA ARG A 35 -10.30 -0.59 17.17
C ARG A 35 -9.70 -1.05 15.84
N PRO A 36 -10.44 -1.12 14.71
CA PRO A 36 -9.76 -1.19 13.42
C PRO A 36 -8.78 -0.02 13.45
N ALA A 37 -7.47 -0.30 13.43
CA ALA A 37 -6.48 0.76 13.45
C ALA A 37 -6.75 1.55 12.17
N GLU A 38 -7.44 2.68 12.28
CA GLU A 38 -7.75 3.54 11.15
C GLU A 38 -6.40 4.01 10.65
N GLY A 39 -5.98 3.43 9.53
CA GLY A 39 -4.61 3.51 9.06
C GLY A 39 -4.45 2.73 7.76
N CYS A 40 -3.40 3.05 7.03
CA CYS A 40 -3.21 2.63 5.66
C CYS A 40 -1.98 1.72 5.58
N PHE A 41 -2.11 0.60 4.87
CA PHE A 41 -0.96 -0.22 4.50
C PHE A 41 -0.48 0.16 3.11
N HIS A 42 0.76 0.65 3.02
CA HIS A 42 1.39 0.96 1.74
C HIS A 42 2.86 0.54 1.77
N ASP A 43 3.29 -0.20 0.74
CA ASP A 43 4.64 -0.73 0.56
C ASP A 43 5.19 -1.48 1.80
N GLY A 44 4.32 -2.25 2.46
CA GLY A 44 4.66 -3.05 3.63
C GLY A 44 4.84 -2.24 4.92
N LYS A 45 4.56 -0.93 4.91
CA LYS A 45 4.52 -0.06 6.08
C LYS A 45 3.08 0.30 6.44
N PHE A 46 2.84 0.49 7.73
CA PHE A 46 1.57 0.96 8.26
C PHE A 46 1.68 2.44 8.61
N TYR A 47 0.72 3.22 8.13
CA TYR A 47 0.59 4.65 8.38
C TYR A 47 -0.67 4.93 9.19
N HIS A 48 -0.56 5.80 10.20
CA HIS A 48 -1.68 6.22 11.04
C HIS A 48 -2.67 7.10 10.28
N ASN A 49 -3.89 7.21 10.78
CA ASN A 49 -4.83 8.19 10.27
C ASN A 49 -4.24 9.61 10.31
N GLU A 50 -4.48 10.37 9.25
CA GLU A 50 -3.99 11.73 9.00
C GLU A 50 -2.47 11.84 8.83
N GLU A 51 -1.76 10.71 8.72
CA GLU A 51 -0.31 10.69 8.48
C GLU A 51 0.02 10.96 7.00
N ILE A 52 0.89 11.94 6.76
CA ILE A 52 1.50 12.21 5.46
C ILE A 52 2.78 11.38 5.37
N PHE A 53 2.84 10.47 4.40
CA PHE A 53 3.96 9.52 4.30
C PHE A 53 4.77 9.64 3.02
N ASP A 54 4.28 10.38 2.04
CA ASP A 54 4.99 10.67 0.80
C ASP A 54 4.69 12.10 0.40
N ARG A 55 5.72 12.86 0.08
CA ARG A 55 5.61 14.27 -0.29
C ARG A 55 6.53 14.54 -1.47
N GLU A 56 5.92 14.76 -2.61
CA GLU A 56 6.56 15.19 -3.84
C GLU A 56 6.41 16.72 -3.97
N ASP A 57 7.02 17.32 -4.99
CA ASP A 57 7.05 18.77 -5.18
C ASP A 57 5.65 19.41 -5.32
N CYS A 58 4.67 18.63 -5.79
CA CYS A 58 3.34 19.08 -6.19
C CYS A 58 2.19 18.23 -5.65
N SER A 59 2.51 17.19 -4.89
CA SER A 59 1.57 16.18 -4.46
C SER A 59 2.01 15.59 -3.13
N GLU A 60 1.05 15.23 -2.28
CA GLU A 60 1.31 14.49 -1.05
C GLU A 60 0.35 13.32 -0.90
N LYS A 61 0.84 12.20 -0.35
CA LYS A 61 0.03 11.03 -0.03
C LYS A 61 -0.26 11.02 1.47
N ILE A 62 -1.54 11.03 1.81
CA ILE A 62 -2.06 11.13 3.16
C ILE A 62 -2.90 9.89 3.43
N CYS A 63 -2.73 9.27 4.60
CA CYS A 63 -3.68 8.27 5.05
C CYS A 63 -4.91 8.93 5.68
N MET A 64 -6.10 8.74 5.13
CA MET A 64 -7.36 9.24 5.71
C MET A 64 -8.35 8.09 5.87
N ASN A 65 -8.69 7.79 7.11
CA ASN A 65 -9.68 6.79 7.54
C ASN A 65 -9.47 5.41 6.88
N GLY A 66 -8.21 5.00 6.72
CA GLY A 66 -7.82 3.74 6.09
C GLY A 66 -7.76 3.77 4.56
N GLN A 67 -7.92 4.95 3.94
CA GLN A 67 -7.72 5.17 2.51
C GLN A 67 -6.52 6.06 2.26
N ILE A 68 -5.77 5.78 1.20
CA ILE A 68 -4.69 6.66 0.75
C ILE A 68 -5.30 7.73 -0.14
N VAL A 69 -5.20 8.98 0.28
CA VAL A 69 -5.64 10.17 -0.46
C VAL A 69 -4.40 10.84 -1.04
N ILE A 70 -4.45 11.15 -2.34
CA ILE A 70 -3.42 11.94 -3.02
C ILE A 70 -3.94 13.36 -3.09
N ALA A 71 -3.24 14.30 -2.47
CA ALA A 71 -3.54 15.71 -2.50
C ALA A 71 -2.57 16.41 -3.45
N ASP A 72 -3.04 16.69 -4.65
CA ASP A 72 -2.32 17.49 -5.64
C ASP A 72 -2.58 18.98 -5.39
N PHE A 73 -1.54 19.80 -5.49
CA PHE A 73 -1.63 21.26 -5.40
C PHE A 73 -1.11 21.92 -6.67
N GLU A 74 -1.65 23.11 -6.98
CA GLU A 74 -1.20 23.86 -8.16
C GLU A 74 0.25 24.30 -7.98
N CYS A 75 1.15 23.53 -8.57
CA CYS A 75 2.52 23.94 -8.77
C CYS A 75 2.55 25.01 -9.84
N ALA A 76 2.90 26.23 -9.43
CA ALA A 76 3.38 27.23 -10.36
C ALA A 76 4.71 26.73 -10.95
N PHE A 77 4.65 25.91 -12.01
CA PHE A 77 5.75 25.86 -12.95
C PHE A 77 5.97 27.30 -13.39
N ARG A 78 7.07 27.91 -12.94
CA ARG A 78 7.57 29.09 -13.64
C ARG A 78 7.98 28.58 -15.01
N THR A 79 7.04 28.57 -15.96
CA THR A 79 7.39 28.70 -17.36
C THR A 79 8.39 29.85 -17.43
N PRO A 80 9.59 29.66 -18.02
CA PRO A 80 10.48 30.78 -18.28
C PRO A 80 9.64 31.87 -18.93
N SER A 81 9.57 33.02 -18.27
CA SER A 81 8.75 34.15 -18.66
C SER A 81 8.85 34.33 -20.17
N GLU A 82 7.73 34.20 -20.88
CA GLU A 82 7.63 34.67 -22.26
C GLU A 82 8.22 36.08 -22.29
N PRO A 83 9.19 36.36 -23.19
CA PRO A 83 9.82 37.67 -23.25
C PRO A 83 8.72 38.73 -23.38
N PRO A 84 8.86 39.92 -22.75
CA PRO A 84 7.83 40.93 -22.81
C PRO A 84 7.53 41.25 -24.27
N THR A 85 6.36 40.85 -24.75
CA THR A 85 5.84 41.25 -26.04
C THR A 85 5.63 42.76 -26.00
N TYR A 86 6.63 43.49 -26.48
CA TYR A 86 6.54 44.93 -26.68
C TYR A 86 5.52 45.16 -27.80
N THR A 87 4.28 45.46 -27.42
CA THR A 87 3.31 46.03 -28.34
C THR A 87 3.73 47.48 -28.57
N ALA A 88 4.35 47.75 -29.72
CA ALA A 88 4.65 49.12 -30.11
C ALA A 88 3.35 49.93 -30.15
N PRO A 89 3.31 51.15 -29.58
CA PRO A 89 2.14 52.01 -29.67
C PRO A 89 1.87 52.36 -31.14
N PRO A 90 0.60 52.40 -31.58
CA PRO A 90 0.28 52.77 -32.96
C PRO A 90 0.76 54.20 -33.21
N THR A 91 1.66 54.36 -34.17
CA THR A 91 2.05 55.68 -34.69
C THR A 91 0.83 56.26 -35.42
N SER A 92 0.12 57.18 -34.78
CA SER A 92 -0.88 58.01 -35.47
C SER A 92 -0.15 58.96 -36.41
N ILE A 93 -0.51 58.91 -37.70
CA ILE A 93 -0.13 59.87 -38.75
C ILE A 93 -1.24 60.93 -38.83
#